data_AF-A0A2G4HGR8-F1
#
_entry.id   AF-A0A2G4HGR8-F1
#
_cell.length_a   1.000
_cell.length_b   1.000
_cell.length_c   1.000
_cell.angle_alpha   90.00
_cell.angle_beta   90.00
_cell.angle_gamma   90.00
#
_symmetry.space_group_name_H-M   'P 1'
#
loop_
_entity.id
_entity.type
_entity.pdbx_description
1 polymer ?
#
loop_
_entity_poly.entity_id
_entity_poly.type
_entity_poly.pdbx_seq_one_letter_code
_entity_poly.pdbx_strand_id
1 'polypeptide(L)'
;MKLPVALLIASLAVNAAVITLYFKQASGAPSAGSPAAAALAEKSAGSTASAAPVPSDASDAAVQTAQLAKSWAELQGGELNTLVDRLKAAGFSTSMIRAIVFAQVNEQFAARRKELVGNQTEQPFWKNQRSATMDPKIMTALRDLGKEQMALMKSLLGPEGMPGSDEMNAWQRRQFGNLAPEKLTQLQSINTDYSELQQEIMQKANGVMLLEDREKLAYLEKEKLADIAKTLTPQEFEEFQLRSSNTANQLRGQLGSFNTTEAEFRALYKAAAAIDEKYRTAGTRNPSDYQSRQADMLAPAKAVLTPERFAAYNLATDPQSRQVSSLVARLELPPATTQQVVSLQQDFQNRQRALMTNRELTPANRTAQQAALLQEATAKLSTTLTPRGLEAYKQNGGQWLEGLKPRPAPTAPGGAGTLAPAVRLPGG
;
A
#
# COMPACT_ATOMS: atom_id res chain seq x y z
N MET A 1 -10.85 14.99 -46.97
CA MET A 1 -11.64 14.18 -46.01
C MET A 1 -10.86 12.91 -45.69
N LYS A 2 -9.88 12.98 -44.79
CA LYS A 2 -9.88 12.41 -43.43
C LYS A 2 -10.15 10.89 -43.34
N LEU A 3 -9.16 10.11 -43.80
CA LEU A 3 -8.90 8.70 -43.48
C LEU A 3 -9.24 8.25 -42.04
N PRO A 4 -9.03 9.06 -40.97
CA PRO A 4 -9.37 8.65 -39.60
C PRO A 4 -10.88 8.47 -39.33
N VAL A 5 -11.76 9.15 -40.07
CA VAL A 5 -13.21 9.02 -39.88
C VAL A 5 -13.72 7.69 -40.46
N ALA A 6 -13.15 7.25 -41.58
CA ALA A 6 -13.47 5.96 -42.18
C ALA A 6 -13.04 4.78 -41.29
N LEU A 7 -11.89 4.88 -40.61
CA LEU A 7 -11.42 3.86 -39.67
C LEU A 7 -12.29 3.77 -38.40
N LEU A 8 -12.80 4.90 -37.91
CA LEU A 8 -13.71 4.93 -36.76
C LEU A 8 -15.08 4.31 -37.09
N ILE A 9 -15.62 4.60 -38.27
CA ILE A 9 -16.88 4.01 -38.74
C ILE A 9 -16.72 2.50 -38.98
N ALA A 10 -15.59 2.07 -39.57
CA ALA A 10 -15.30 0.66 -39.76
C ALA A 10 -15.15 -0.09 -38.42
N SER A 11 -14.49 0.52 -37.43
CA SER A 11 -14.34 -0.05 -36.08
C SER A 11 -15.67 -0.19 -35.34
N LEU A 12 -16.55 0.82 -35.45
CA LEU A 12 -17.90 0.76 -34.88
C LEU A 12 -18.77 -0.33 -35.53
N ALA A 13 -18.69 -0.48 -36.85
CA ALA A 13 -19.40 -1.54 -37.57
C ALA A 13 -18.92 -2.95 -37.17
N VAL A 14 -17.60 -3.13 -37.00
CA VAL A 14 -17.02 -4.41 -36.56
C VAL A 14 -17.42 -4.74 -35.12
N ASN A 15 -17.39 -3.77 -34.20
CA ASN A 15 -17.80 -4.01 -32.82
C ASN A 15 -19.30 -4.33 -32.70
N ALA A 16 -20.16 -3.69 -33.50
CA ALA A 16 -21.59 -4.00 -33.54
C ALA A 16 -21.86 -5.41 -34.12
N ALA A 17 -21.09 -5.84 -35.13
CA ALA A 17 -21.18 -7.19 -35.69
C ALA A 17 -20.73 -8.27 -34.69
N VAL A 18 -19.70 -8.01 -33.89
CA VAL A 18 -19.22 -8.94 -32.84
C VAL A 18 -20.26 -9.09 -31.72
N ILE A 19 -20.87 -7.98 -31.28
CA ILE A 19 -21.92 -8.02 -30.23
C ILE A 19 -23.15 -8.80 -30.72
N THR A 20 -23.60 -8.56 -31.95
CA THR A 20 -24.77 -9.26 -32.51
C THR A 20 -24.50 -10.76 -32.74
N LEU A 21 -23.29 -11.14 -33.14
CA LEU A 21 -22.89 -12.55 -33.23
C LEU A 21 -22.82 -13.22 -31.86
N TYR A 22 -22.28 -12.54 -30.84
CA TYR A 22 -22.18 -13.06 -29.48
C TYR A 22 -23.55 -13.34 -28.86
N PHE A 23 -24.53 -12.44 -29.05
CA PHE A 23 -25.88 -12.64 -28.54
C PHE A 23 -26.70 -13.67 -29.34
N LYS A 24 -26.49 -13.79 -30.66
CA LYS A 24 -27.10 -14.88 -31.43
C LYS A 24 -26.55 -16.26 -31.05
N GLN A 25 -25.30 -16.35 -30.61
CA GLN A 25 -24.67 -17.60 -30.19
C GLN A 25 -25.03 -17.98 -28.75
N ALA A 26 -25.39 -17.01 -27.91
CA ALA A 26 -25.83 -17.24 -26.53
C ALA A 26 -27.30 -17.71 -26.42
N SER A 27 -28.12 -17.57 -27.46
CA SER A 27 -29.54 -17.95 -27.45
C SER A 27 -29.84 -19.36 -27.97
N GLY A 28 -28.85 -20.23 -28.13
CA GLY A 28 -29.07 -21.59 -28.61
C GLY A 28 -28.12 -22.63 -28.02
N ALA A 29 -28.45 -23.17 -26.84
CA ALA A 29 -28.13 -24.54 -26.42
C ALA A 29 -28.97 -24.90 -25.17
N PRO A 30 -29.45 -26.15 -25.01
CA PRO A 30 -28.51 -27.24 -24.74
C PRO A 30 -28.76 -28.60 -25.41
N SER A 31 -27.63 -29.29 -25.63
CA SER A 31 -27.38 -30.75 -25.59
C SER A 31 -28.01 -31.70 -26.62
N ALA A 32 -27.17 -32.31 -27.48
CA ALA A 32 -26.77 -33.74 -27.44
C ALA A 32 -26.17 -34.24 -28.79
N GLY A 33 -25.08 -35.02 -28.72
CA GLY A 33 -24.87 -36.21 -29.56
C GLY A 33 -24.15 -36.11 -30.92
N SER A 34 -22.83 -36.39 -30.89
CA SER A 34 -21.97 -37.07 -31.91
C SER A 34 -21.78 -36.52 -33.34
N PRO A 35 -20.56 -36.68 -33.91
CA PRO A 35 -20.20 -36.20 -35.26
C PRO A 35 -20.32 -37.30 -36.32
N ALA A 36 -20.79 -36.97 -37.52
CA ALA A 36 -20.57 -37.82 -38.68
C ALA A 36 -20.55 -37.04 -40.00
N ALA A 37 -19.52 -37.36 -40.78
CA ALA A 37 -19.47 -37.43 -42.24
C ALA A 37 -19.30 -36.13 -43.05
N ALA A 38 -18.07 -35.98 -43.52
CA ALA A 38 -17.73 -35.50 -44.84
C ALA A 38 -18.44 -36.29 -45.96
N ALA A 39 -18.82 -35.62 -47.05
CA ALA A 39 -18.75 -36.04 -48.45
C ALA A 39 -19.44 -34.97 -49.31
N LEU A 40 -18.73 -34.31 -50.25
CA LEU A 40 -18.76 -34.57 -51.71
C LEU A 40 -20.16 -34.38 -52.32
N ALA A 41 -20.39 -33.80 -53.49
CA ALA A 41 -19.64 -33.09 -54.51
C ALA A 41 -20.72 -32.66 -55.55
N GLU A 42 -20.43 -31.61 -56.34
CA GLU A 42 -20.91 -31.37 -57.71
C GLU A 42 -22.41 -31.53 -58.07
N LYS A 43 -23.01 -30.46 -58.63
CA LYS A 43 -23.12 -30.30 -60.11
C LYS A 43 -24.04 -29.13 -60.51
N SER A 44 -23.42 -28.27 -61.31
CA SER A 44 -23.90 -27.33 -62.34
C SER A 44 -25.40 -27.24 -62.73
N ALA A 45 -25.79 -25.97 -62.88
CA ALA A 45 -26.63 -25.35 -63.93
C ALA A 45 -28.17 -25.42 -63.88
N GLY A 46 -28.74 -24.21 -63.71
CA GLY A 46 -29.69 -23.66 -64.68
C GLY A 46 -31.16 -23.67 -64.27
N SER A 47 -31.67 -22.54 -63.76
CA SER A 47 -32.99 -22.03 -64.17
C SER A 47 -33.17 -20.59 -63.71
N THR A 48 -33.48 -19.72 -64.67
CA THR A 48 -33.95 -18.34 -64.52
C THR A 48 -35.31 -18.23 -63.81
N ALA A 49 -35.57 -17.00 -63.33
CA ALA A 49 -36.86 -16.41 -62.93
C ALA A 49 -37.28 -16.54 -61.45
N SER A 50 -37.11 -15.47 -60.68
CA SER A 50 -38.19 -14.51 -60.42
C SER A 50 -37.78 -13.61 -59.24
N ALA A 51 -37.61 -12.32 -59.52
CA ALA A 51 -37.40 -11.30 -58.51
C ALA A 51 -38.70 -11.12 -57.71
N ALA A 52 -38.75 -11.67 -56.51
CA ALA A 52 -39.66 -11.21 -55.47
C ALA A 52 -39.00 -10.04 -54.72
N PRO A 53 -39.70 -8.91 -54.48
CA PRO A 53 -39.14 -7.80 -53.73
C PRO A 53 -38.99 -8.23 -52.28
N VAL A 54 -37.75 -8.22 -51.78
CA VAL A 54 -37.44 -8.33 -50.36
C VAL A 54 -37.98 -7.04 -49.69
N PRO A 55 -38.73 -7.12 -48.59
CA PRO A 55 -39.14 -5.91 -47.88
C PRO A 55 -37.91 -5.16 -47.38
N SER A 56 -38.02 -3.84 -47.44
CA SER A 56 -36.93 -2.89 -47.24
C SER A 56 -36.53 -2.76 -45.75
N ASP A 57 -35.75 -3.71 -45.23
CA ASP A 57 -35.18 -3.66 -43.86
C ASP A 57 -34.20 -2.47 -43.66
N ALA A 58 -33.71 -1.87 -44.75
CA ALA A 58 -32.84 -0.69 -44.70
C ALA A 58 -33.59 0.56 -44.20
N SER A 59 -34.91 0.62 -44.41
CA SER A 59 -35.74 1.73 -43.91
C SER A 59 -35.94 1.64 -42.40
N ASP A 60 -36.17 0.44 -41.86
CA ASP A 60 -36.38 0.24 -40.42
C ASP A 60 -35.10 0.44 -39.60
N ALA A 61 -33.94 0.05 -40.12
CA ALA A 61 -32.66 0.32 -39.46
C ALA A 61 -32.32 1.83 -39.45
N ALA A 62 -32.61 2.55 -40.53
CA ALA A 62 -32.40 4.00 -40.60
C ALA A 62 -33.38 4.76 -39.69
N VAL A 63 -34.65 4.33 -39.65
CA VAL A 63 -35.68 4.88 -38.75
C VAL A 63 -35.31 4.61 -37.29
N GLN A 64 -34.89 3.39 -36.94
CA GLN A 64 -34.44 3.07 -35.58
C GLN A 64 -33.20 3.89 -35.17
N THR A 65 -32.23 4.08 -36.06
CA THR A 65 -31.03 4.88 -35.77
C THR A 65 -31.37 6.36 -35.60
N ALA A 66 -32.25 6.90 -36.45
CA ALA A 66 -32.74 8.28 -36.32
C ALA A 66 -33.57 8.47 -35.04
N GLN A 67 -34.34 7.46 -34.64
CA GLN A 67 -35.14 7.48 -33.43
C GLN A 67 -34.28 7.36 -32.18
N LEU A 68 -33.22 6.53 -32.21
CA LEU A 68 -32.21 6.46 -31.14
C LEU A 68 -31.44 7.79 -31.00
N ALA A 69 -31.04 8.39 -32.13
CA ALA A 69 -30.36 9.69 -32.14
C ALA A 69 -31.27 10.82 -31.63
N LYS A 70 -32.57 10.76 -31.95
CA LYS A 70 -33.57 11.71 -31.44
C LYS A 70 -33.82 11.50 -29.93
N SER A 71 -33.99 10.27 -29.48
CA SER A 71 -34.08 9.94 -28.06
C SER A 71 -32.82 10.33 -27.29
N TRP A 72 -31.63 10.20 -27.91
CA TRP A 72 -30.36 10.65 -27.33
C TRP A 72 -30.26 12.18 -27.24
N ALA A 73 -30.69 12.90 -28.28
CA ALA A 73 -30.77 14.36 -28.25
C ALA A 73 -31.79 14.87 -27.20
N GLU A 74 -32.91 14.19 -27.04
CA GLU A 74 -33.94 14.47 -26.01
C GLU A 74 -33.48 14.11 -24.58
N LEU A 75 -32.49 13.21 -24.44
CA LEU A 75 -31.82 12.93 -23.16
C LEU A 75 -30.79 14.03 -22.80
N GLN A 76 -30.13 14.63 -23.80
CA GLN A 76 -29.11 15.68 -23.59
C GLN A 76 -29.71 17.07 -23.30
N GLY A 77 -30.91 17.37 -23.80
CA GLY A 77 -31.49 18.73 -23.83
C GLY A 77 -32.46 19.13 -22.71
N GLY A 78 -32.49 18.43 -21.57
CA GLY A 78 -33.48 18.68 -20.50
C GLY A 78 -32.89 19.01 -19.13
N GLU A 79 -33.71 19.62 -18.26
CA GLU A 79 -33.43 19.78 -16.82
C GLU A 79 -33.02 18.44 -16.20
N LEU A 80 -31.89 18.40 -15.48
CA LEU A 80 -31.30 17.16 -14.96
C LEU A 80 -32.25 16.37 -14.04
N ASN A 81 -33.15 17.06 -13.33
CA ASN A 81 -34.19 16.41 -12.52
C ASN A 81 -35.16 15.58 -13.40
N THR A 82 -35.60 16.14 -14.53
CA THR A 82 -36.49 15.45 -15.48
C THR A 82 -35.79 14.28 -16.18
N LEU A 83 -34.46 14.32 -16.30
CA LEU A 83 -33.67 13.20 -16.80
C LEU A 83 -33.67 12.04 -15.79
N VAL A 84 -33.44 12.33 -14.50
CA VAL A 84 -33.49 11.31 -13.43
C VAL A 84 -34.87 10.63 -13.39
N ASP A 85 -35.96 11.40 -13.44
CA ASP A 85 -37.31 10.86 -13.37
C ASP A 85 -37.66 10.00 -14.58
N ARG A 86 -37.27 10.42 -15.79
CA ARG A 86 -37.44 9.62 -17.01
C ARG A 86 -36.66 8.32 -16.96
N LEU A 87 -35.40 8.34 -16.50
CA LEU A 87 -34.59 7.13 -16.39
C LEU A 87 -35.16 6.15 -15.36
N LYS A 88 -35.69 6.65 -14.23
CA LYS A 88 -36.41 5.84 -13.25
C LYS A 88 -37.69 5.22 -13.85
N ALA A 89 -38.50 6.03 -14.53
CA ALA A 89 -39.74 5.58 -15.17
C ALA A 89 -39.49 4.53 -16.28
N ALA A 90 -38.35 4.63 -16.96
CA ALA A 90 -37.91 3.66 -17.97
C ALA A 90 -37.27 2.38 -17.39
N GLY A 91 -37.19 2.25 -16.06
CA GLY A 91 -36.71 1.03 -15.39
C GLY A 91 -35.19 0.83 -15.40
N PHE A 92 -34.40 1.89 -15.65
CA PHE A 92 -32.95 1.78 -15.57
C PHE A 92 -32.50 1.44 -14.15
N SER A 93 -31.46 0.61 -14.02
CA SER A 93 -30.87 0.31 -12.72
C SER A 93 -30.29 1.57 -12.07
N THR A 94 -30.31 1.63 -10.74
CA THR A 94 -29.77 2.78 -9.98
C THR A 94 -28.33 3.10 -10.37
N SER A 95 -27.48 2.09 -10.61
CA SER A 95 -26.10 2.28 -11.05
C SER A 95 -25.99 2.97 -12.42
N MET A 96 -26.88 2.64 -13.35
CA MET A 96 -26.88 3.23 -14.69
C MET A 96 -27.40 4.67 -14.68
N ILE A 97 -28.42 4.95 -13.86
CA ILE A 97 -28.89 6.33 -13.61
C ILE A 97 -27.77 7.19 -13.04
N ARG A 98 -27.05 6.69 -12.02
CA ARG A 98 -25.90 7.39 -11.43
C ARG A 98 -24.83 7.69 -12.49
N ALA A 99 -24.46 6.72 -13.33
CA ALA A 99 -23.43 6.89 -14.34
C ALA A 99 -23.80 7.94 -15.40
N ILE A 100 -25.04 7.90 -15.90
CA ILE A 100 -25.53 8.84 -16.91
C ILE A 100 -25.59 10.27 -16.35
N VAL A 101 -26.19 10.43 -15.16
CA VAL A 101 -26.32 11.74 -14.51
C VAL A 101 -24.95 12.31 -14.14
N PHE A 102 -24.04 11.45 -13.66
CA PHE A 102 -22.67 11.86 -13.36
C PHE A 102 -21.94 12.40 -14.60
N ALA A 103 -22.01 11.67 -15.72
CA ALA A 103 -21.39 12.09 -16.96
C ALA A 103 -21.95 13.45 -17.43
N GLN A 104 -23.27 13.61 -17.41
CA GLN A 104 -23.94 14.83 -17.84
C GLN A 104 -23.56 16.05 -16.97
N VAL A 105 -23.57 15.90 -15.64
CA VAL A 105 -23.14 16.96 -14.72
C VAL A 105 -21.66 17.27 -14.91
N ASN A 106 -20.81 16.25 -15.05
CA ASN A 106 -19.38 16.46 -15.22
C ASN A 106 -19.06 17.19 -16.53
N GLU A 107 -19.80 16.92 -17.62
CA GLU A 107 -19.67 17.64 -18.89
C GLU A 107 -20.04 19.12 -18.76
N GLN A 108 -21.16 19.44 -18.10
CA GLN A 108 -21.57 20.83 -17.84
C GLN A 108 -20.51 21.60 -17.04
N PHE A 109 -19.93 20.97 -16.01
CA PHE A 109 -18.93 21.61 -15.16
C PHE A 109 -17.52 21.59 -15.78
N ALA A 110 -17.21 20.66 -16.69
CA ALA A 110 -15.95 20.63 -17.43
C ALA A 110 -15.81 21.84 -18.35
N ALA A 111 -16.89 22.24 -19.03
CA ALA A 111 -16.91 23.46 -19.84
C ALA A 111 -16.62 24.71 -18.98
N ARG A 112 -17.29 24.84 -17.84
CA ARG A 112 -17.07 25.95 -16.88
C ARG A 112 -15.65 25.97 -16.32
N ARG A 113 -15.10 24.81 -15.95
CA ARG A 113 -13.69 24.70 -15.51
C ARG A 113 -12.73 25.14 -16.59
N LYS A 114 -12.96 24.72 -17.84
CA LYS A 114 -12.11 25.08 -18.98
C LYS A 114 -12.09 26.59 -19.20
N GLU A 115 -13.23 27.26 -19.05
CA GLU A 115 -13.33 28.72 -19.15
C GLU A 115 -12.58 29.43 -18.00
N LEU A 116 -12.72 28.95 -16.76
CA LEU A 116 -12.01 29.50 -15.59
C LEU A 116 -10.48 29.35 -15.71
N VAL A 117 -9.99 28.23 -16.26
CA VAL A 117 -8.55 27.97 -16.42
C VAL A 117 -7.99 28.62 -17.69
N GLY A 118 -8.78 28.69 -18.77
CA GLY A 118 -8.39 29.30 -20.05
C GLY A 118 -8.10 30.80 -19.97
N ASN A 119 -8.59 31.47 -18.93
CA ASN A 119 -8.32 32.87 -18.64
C ASN A 119 -6.97 33.10 -17.92
N GLN A 120 -6.11 32.08 -17.80
CA GLN A 120 -4.80 32.23 -17.19
C GLN A 120 -3.77 32.75 -18.18
N THR A 121 -2.94 33.69 -17.71
CA THR A 121 -1.76 34.15 -18.43
C THR A 121 -0.81 32.97 -18.65
N GLU A 122 -0.55 32.62 -19.91
CA GLU A 122 0.43 31.59 -20.26
C GLU A 122 1.81 31.96 -19.68
N GLN A 123 2.32 31.12 -18.79
CA GLN A 123 3.66 31.28 -18.23
C GLN A 123 4.67 30.65 -19.17
N PRO A 124 5.77 31.34 -19.50
CA PRO A 124 6.83 30.76 -20.31
C PRO A 124 7.43 29.50 -19.68
N PHE A 125 7.78 28.50 -20.50
CA PHE A 125 8.23 27.18 -20.03
C PHE A 125 9.50 27.19 -19.18
N TRP A 126 10.31 28.26 -19.26
CA TRP A 126 11.56 28.44 -18.50
C TRP A 126 11.34 29.03 -17.10
N LYS A 127 10.10 29.39 -16.73
CA LYS A 127 9.75 29.81 -15.36
C LYS A 127 9.29 28.62 -14.54
N ASN A 128 9.61 28.64 -13.25
CA ASN A 128 9.29 27.56 -12.32
C ASN A 128 7.76 27.35 -12.21
N GLN A 129 7.25 26.35 -12.92
CA GLN A 129 5.83 26.00 -12.94
C GLN A 129 5.31 25.59 -11.56
N ARG A 130 6.16 25.12 -10.63
CA ARG A 130 5.78 24.85 -9.23
C ARG A 130 5.57 26.13 -8.40
N SER A 131 6.13 27.26 -8.83
CA SER A 131 5.93 28.59 -8.23
C SER A 131 4.84 29.39 -8.95
N ALA A 132 4.32 28.89 -10.07
CA ALA A 132 3.15 29.46 -10.71
C ALA A 132 1.92 29.07 -9.88
N THR A 133 1.75 29.74 -8.75
CA THR A 133 0.54 29.64 -7.97
C THR A 133 -0.60 30.12 -8.87
N MET A 134 -1.51 29.20 -9.18
CA MET A 134 -2.77 29.53 -9.85
C MET A 134 -3.40 30.73 -9.13
N ASP A 135 -3.92 31.72 -9.87
CA ASP A 135 -4.47 32.94 -9.27
C ASP A 135 -5.41 32.56 -8.10
N PRO A 136 -5.22 33.10 -6.88
CA PRO A 136 -6.07 32.80 -5.72
C PRO A 136 -7.57 32.94 -5.99
N LYS A 137 -7.97 33.85 -6.90
CA LYS A 137 -9.37 33.98 -7.33
C LYS A 137 -9.83 32.80 -8.18
N ILE A 138 -8.98 32.30 -9.09
CA ILE A 138 -9.27 31.11 -9.89
C ILE A 138 -9.32 29.87 -9.00
N MET A 139 -8.40 29.75 -8.04
CA MET A 139 -8.43 28.65 -7.06
C MET A 139 -9.72 28.65 -6.23
N THR A 140 -10.17 29.83 -5.80
CA THR A 140 -11.42 29.99 -5.07
C THR A 140 -12.62 29.63 -5.96
N ALA A 141 -12.67 30.18 -7.18
CA ALA A 141 -13.74 29.89 -8.14
C ALA A 141 -13.80 28.39 -8.51
N LEU A 142 -12.66 27.72 -8.68
CA LEU A 142 -12.62 26.27 -8.94
C LEU A 142 -13.12 25.46 -7.73
N ARG A 143 -12.78 25.89 -6.51
CA ARG A 143 -13.27 25.26 -5.28
C ARG A 143 -14.78 25.42 -5.14
N ASP A 144 -15.30 26.62 -5.37
CA ASP A 144 -16.74 26.90 -5.29
C ASP A 144 -17.52 26.17 -6.39
N LEU A 145 -16.99 26.14 -7.61
CA LEU A 145 -17.54 25.34 -8.71
C LEU A 145 -17.55 23.83 -8.38
N GLY A 146 -16.53 23.33 -7.66
CA GLY A 146 -16.51 21.96 -7.15
C GLY A 146 -17.58 21.69 -6.09
N LYS A 147 -17.82 22.64 -5.18
CA LYS A 147 -18.91 22.56 -4.19
C LYS A 147 -20.28 22.57 -4.87
N GLU A 148 -20.47 23.43 -5.87
CA GLU A 148 -21.69 23.47 -6.68
C GLU A 148 -21.94 22.15 -7.40
N GLN A 149 -20.90 21.57 -8.02
CA GLN A 149 -21.00 20.26 -8.68
C GLN A 149 -21.45 19.17 -7.71
N MET A 150 -20.84 19.13 -6.52
CA MET A 150 -21.19 18.19 -5.45
C MET A 150 -22.62 18.40 -4.93
N ALA A 151 -23.03 19.65 -4.71
CA ALA A 151 -24.37 19.99 -4.23
C ALA A 151 -25.45 19.59 -5.24
N LEU A 152 -25.22 19.84 -6.53
CA LEU A 152 -26.11 19.43 -7.62
C LEU A 152 -26.19 17.90 -7.74
N MET A 153 -25.05 17.20 -7.65
CA MET A 153 -25.04 15.73 -7.67
C MET A 153 -25.84 15.16 -6.49
N LYS A 154 -25.67 15.74 -5.29
CA LYS A 154 -26.38 15.35 -4.07
C LYS A 154 -27.88 15.62 -4.18
N SER A 155 -28.31 16.74 -4.78
CA SER A 155 -29.73 17.03 -4.96
C SER A 155 -30.39 16.10 -5.98
N LEU A 156 -29.68 15.71 -7.03
CA LEU A 156 -30.20 14.84 -8.10
C LEU A 156 -30.28 13.36 -7.70
N LEU A 157 -29.27 12.86 -6.98
CA LEU A 157 -29.11 11.43 -6.74
C LEU A 157 -29.26 11.03 -5.25
N GLY A 158 -29.27 12.00 -4.34
CA GLY A 158 -29.24 11.76 -2.90
C GLY A 158 -27.86 11.28 -2.39
N PRO A 159 -27.69 11.14 -1.06
CA PRO A 159 -26.40 10.76 -0.45
C PRO A 159 -25.89 9.38 -0.89
N GLU A 160 -26.78 8.41 -1.05
CA GLU A 160 -26.46 7.06 -1.55
C GLU A 160 -26.11 7.05 -3.04
N GLY A 161 -26.58 8.06 -3.78
CA GLY A 161 -26.46 8.12 -5.23
C GLY A 161 -25.16 8.75 -5.75
N MET A 162 -24.31 9.26 -4.87
CA MET A 162 -23.05 9.87 -5.25
C MET A 162 -22.10 8.83 -5.88
N PRO A 163 -21.36 9.19 -6.94
CA PRO A 163 -20.31 8.33 -7.47
C PRO A 163 -19.29 8.01 -6.39
N GLY A 164 -18.93 6.74 -6.25
CA GLY A 164 -18.00 6.31 -5.21
C GLY A 164 -18.62 6.14 -3.83
N SER A 165 -19.95 6.29 -3.65
CA SER A 165 -20.61 6.10 -2.34
C SER A 165 -20.43 4.68 -1.81
N ASP A 166 -20.53 3.68 -2.68
CA ASP A 166 -20.36 2.26 -2.33
C ASP A 166 -18.90 1.95 -1.97
N GLU A 167 -17.93 2.47 -2.74
CA GLU A 167 -16.50 2.36 -2.46
C GLU A 167 -16.11 3.13 -1.19
N MET A 168 -16.67 4.32 -0.98
CA MET A 168 -16.50 5.14 0.20
C MET A 168 -17.03 4.42 1.44
N ASN A 169 -18.23 3.83 1.35
CA ASN A 169 -18.81 3.02 2.41
C ASN A 169 -17.97 1.76 2.69
N ALA A 170 -17.37 1.15 1.66
CA ALA A 170 -16.45 0.03 1.83
C ALA A 170 -15.13 0.46 2.51
N TRP A 171 -14.57 1.61 2.12
CA TRP A 171 -13.39 2.21 2.74
C TRP A 171 -13.63 2.60 4.19
N GLN A 172 -14.76 3.25 4.48
CA GLN A 172 -15.18 3.60 5.83
C GLN A 172 -15.34 2.35 6.70
N ARG A 173 -15.94 1.28 6.16
CA ARG A 173 -16.03 -0.01 6.89
C ARG A 173 -14.67 -0.64 7.16
N ARG A 174 -13.70 -0.49 6.27
CA ARG A 174 -12.32 -0.94 6.53
C ARG A 174 -11.66 -0.12 7.65
N GLN A 175 -11.87 1.19 7.65
CA GLN A 175 -11.21 2.13 8.56
C GLN A 175 -11.84 2.15 9.96
N PHE A 176 -13.17 2.10 10.05
CA PHE A 176 -13.93 2.30 11.28
C PHE A 176 -14.76 1.09 11.71
N GLY A 177 -14.86 0.05 10.88
CA GLY A 177 -15.73 -1.11 11.14
C GLY A 177 -17.20 -0.84 10.79
N ASN A 178 -18.08 -1.71 11.27
CA ASN A 178 -19.51 -1.65 10.97
C ASN A 178 -20.25 -0.76 11.99
N LEU A 179 -19.89 0.53 12.02
CA LEU A 179 -20.51 1.53 12.90
C LEU A 179 -21.82 2.07 12.30
N ALA A 180 -22.70 2.58 13.17
CA ALA A 180 -23.91 3.29 12.74
C ALA A 180 -23.54 4.55 11.91
N PRO A 181 -24.34 4.92 10.88
CA PRO A 181 -24.05 6.07 10.02
C PRO A 181 -23.86 7.39 10.77
N GLU A 182 -24.61 7.58 11.85
CA GLU A 182 -24.53 8.78 12.70
C GLU A 182 -23.17 8.88 13.39
N LYS A 183 -22.68 7.75 13.92
CA LYS A 183 -21.33 7.68 14.53
C LYS A 183 -20.24 7.90 13.50
N LEU A 184 -20.37 7.35 12.29
CA LEU A 184 -19.43 7.61 11.20
C LEU A 184 -19.35 9.09 10.84
N THR A 185 -20.51 9.76 10.77
CA THR A 185 -20.59 11.20 10.51
C THR A 185 -19.92 12.01 11.62
N GLN A 186 -20.14 11.64 12.90
CA GLN A 186 -19.47 12.27 14.03
C GLN A 186 -17.95 12.05 14.00
N LEU A 187 -17.49 10.83 13.72
CA LEU A 187 -16.04 10.54 13.58
C LEU A 187 -15.41 11.34 12.44
N GLN A 188 -16.12 11.55 11.33
CA GLN A 188 -15.65 12.38 10.23
C GLN A 188 -15.54 13.86 10.64
N SER A 189 -16.53 14.38 11.38
CA SER A 189 -16.47 15.75 11.92
C SER A 189 -15.25 15.91 12.83
N ILE A 190 -15.09 15.01 13.82
CA ILE A 190 -13.94 15.04 14.74
C ILE A 190 -12.62 15.00 13.95
N ASN A 191 -12.47 14.07 13.00
CA ASN A 191 -11.25 14.01 12.21
C ASN A 191 -11.02 15.29 11.38
N THR A 192 -12.07 15.90 10.85
CA THR A 192 -11.98 17.16 10.07
C THR A 192 -11.51 18.29 10.98
N ASP A 193 -12.19 18.53 12.10
CA ASP A 193 -11.89 19.61 13.04
C ASP A 193 -10.44 19.53 13.56
N TYR A 194 -10.01 18.34 13.98
CA TYR A 194 -8.62 18.14 14.44
C TYR A 194 -7.61 18.22 13.29
N SER A 195 -7.97 17.79 12.08
CA SER A 195 -7.07 17.94 10.93
C SER A 195 -6.85 19.42 10.58
N GLU A 196 -7.87 20.26 10.69
CA GLU A 196 -7.75 21.71 10.46
C GLU A 196 -6.82 22.36 11.50
N LEU A 197 -6.99 22.03 12.78
CA LEU A 197 -6.11 22.50 13.87
C LEU A 197 -4.65 22.04 13.66
N GLN A 198 -4.44 20.78 13.28
CA GLN A 198 -3.10 20.25 12.99
C GLN A 198 -2.48 20.96 11.77
N GLN A 199 -3.26 21.21 10.72
CA GLN A 199 -2.81 21.93 9.53
C GLN A 199 -2.43 23.38 9.86
N GLU A 200 -3.17 24.06 10.72
CA GLU A 200 -2.84 25.42 11.16
C GLU A 200 -1.47 25.47 11.85
N ILE A 201 -1.16 24.49 12.71
CA ILE A 201 0.16 24.37 13.34
C ILE A 201 1.24 24.13 12.29
N MET A 202 1.01 23.20 11.36
CA MET A 202 1.99 22.89 10.29
C MET A 202 2.24 24.09 9.38
N GLN A 203 1.22 24.88 9.07
CA GLN A 203 1.33 26.10 8.28
C GLN A 203 2.12 27.18 9.02
N LYS A 204 1.86 27.39 10.33
CA LYS A 204 2.61 28.33 11.17
C LYS A 204 4.08 27.94 11.32
N ALA A 205 4.37 26.64 11.38
CA ALA A 205 5.74 26.13 11.44
C ALA A 205 6.54 26.42 10.16
N ASN A 206 5.89 26.66 9.01
CA ASN A 206 6.52 27.01 7.74
C ASN A 206 7.72 26.12 7.37
N GLY A 207 7.61 24.80 7.62
CA GLY A 207 8.64 23.81 7.36
C GLY A 207 9.70 23.63 8.45
N VAL A 208 9.72 24.46 9.50
CA VAL A 208 10.59 24.31 10.67
C VAL A 208 9.75 24.06 11.91
N MET A 209 9.74 22.81 12.38
CA MET A 209 8.95 22.41 13.54
C MET A 209 9.72 22.63 14.85
N LEU A 210 9.21 23.53 15.69
CA LEU A 210 9.74 23.80 17.03
C LEU A 210 9.30 22.72 18.04
N LEU A 211 9.84 22.77 19.26
CA LEU A 211 9.47 21.80 20.30
C LEU A 211 8.00 22.01 20.73
N GLU A 212 7.58 23.26 20.88
CA GLU A 212 6.24 23.66 21.28
C GLU A 212 5.19 23.23 20.25
N ASP A 213 5.53 23.25 18.96
CA ASP A 213 4.66 22.75 17.89
C ASP A 213 4.46 21.24 18.00
N ARG A 214 5.52 20.49 18.34
CA ARG A 214 5.42 19.04 18.58
C ARG A 214 4.54 18.72 19.78
N GLU A 215 4.67 19.48 20.86
CA GLU A 215 3.86 19.32 22.06
C GLU A 215 2.38 19.61 21.79
N LYS A 216 2.08 20.69 21.05
CA LYS A 216 0.70 21.01 20.62
C LYS A 216 0.11 19.90 19.76
N LEU A 217 0.87 19.35 18.80
CA LEU A 217 0.40 18.24 17.97
C LEU A 217 0.14 16.97 18.79
N ALA A 218 1.00 16.67 19.77
CA ALA A 218 0.80 15.55 20.67
C ALA A 218 -0.45 15.75 21.55
N TYR A 219 -0.69 16.98 22.02
CA TYR A 219 -1.88 17.34 22.76
C TYR A 219 -3.15 17.18 21.91
N LEU A 220 -3.17 17.72 20.68
CA LEU A 220 -4.29 17.56 19.75
C LEU A 220 -4.59 16.09 19.45
N GLU A 221 -3.55 15.25 19.27
CA GLU A 221 -3.75 13.82 19.05
C GLU A 221 -4.40 13.13 20.26
N LYS A 222 -4.02 13.54 21.48
CA LYS A 222 -4.61 13.02 22.72
C LYS A 222 -6.08 13.42 22.87
N GLU A 223 -6.39 14.70 22.66
CA GLU A 223 -7.77 15.20 22.73
C GLU A 223 -8.66 14.56 21.64
N LYS A 224 -8.15 14.44 20.41
CA LYS A 224 -8.85 13.73 19.32
C LYS A 224 -9.23 12.31 19.72
N LEU A 225 -8.29 11.56 20.30
CA LEU A 225 -8.56 10.20 20.76
C LEU A 225 -9.58 10.17 21.91
N ALA A 226 -9.54 11.15 22.81
CA ALA A 226 -10.50 11.27 23.90
C ALA A 226 -11.93 11.56 23.38
N ASP A 227 -12.07 12.44 22.38
CA ASP A 227 -13.37 12.74 21.78
C ASP A 227 -13.93 11.56 20.99
N ILE A 228 -13.09 10.86 20.23
CA ILE A 228 -13.46 9.60 19.56
C ILE A 228 -13.94 8.56 20.59
N ALA A 229 -13.26 8.44 21.73
CA ALA A 229 -13.63 7.51 22.79
C ALA A 229 -14.96 7.86 23.48
N LYS A 230 -15.40 9.13 23.46
CA LYS A 230 -16.74 9.54 23.96
C LYS A 230 -17.86 9.18 22.99
N THR A 231 -17.57 9.17 21.69
CA THR A 231 -18.54 8.82 20.62
C THR A 231 -18.76 7.31 20.49
N LEU A 232 -17.72 6.52 20.80
CA LEU A 232 -17.73 5.07 20.63
C LEU A 232 -17.94 4.35 21.96
N THR A 233 -18.59 3.19 21.92
CA THR A 233 -18.57 2.25 23.05
C THR A 233 -17.14 1.73 23.26
N PRO A 234 -16.80 1.18 24.44
CA PRO A 234 -15.46 0.63 24.67
C PRO A 234 -15.04 -0.44 23.65
N GLN A 235 -15.98 -1.28 23.21
CA GLN A 235 -15.73 -2.30 22.19
C GLN A 235 -15.53 -1.70 20.80
N GLU A 236 -16.36 -0.74 20.40
CA GLU A 236 -16.19 -0.03 19.12
C GLU A 236 -14.89 0.77 19.08
N PHE A 237 -14.46 1.33 20.22
CA PHE A 237 -13.19 2.03 20.33
C PHE A 237 -11.99 1.08 20.21
N GLU A 238 -12.06 -0.13 20.80
CA GLU A 238 -11.03 -1.15 20.62
C GLU A 238 -10.92 -1.58 19.14
N GLU A 239 -12.06 -1.82 18.48
CA GLU A 239 -12.10 -2.12 17.03
C GLU A 239 -11.53 -0.99 16.19
N PHE A 240 -11.91 0.25 16.50
CA PHE A 240 -11.37 1.43 15.85
C PHE A 240 -9.84 1.46 15.98
N GLN A 241 -9.32 1.30 17.20
CA GLN A 241 -7.89 1.34 17.47
C GLN A 241 -7.13 0.20 16.76
N LEU A 242 -7.67 -1.02 16.69
CA LEU A 242 -7.08 -2.14 15.96
C LEU A 242 -7.01 -1.91 14.44
N ARG A 243 -7.93 -1.10 13.89
CA ARG A 243 -8.03 -0.81 12.46
C ARG A 243 -7.24 0.42 12.04
N SER A 244 -7.28 1.48 12.83
CA SER A 244 -6.83 2.81 12.42
C SER A 244 -5.59 3.32 13.15
N SER A 245 -5.25 2.78 14.33
CA SER A 245 -4.14 3.33 15.12
C SER A 245 -2.78 3.12 14.44
N ASN A 246 -1.87 4.06 14.67
CA ASN A 246 -0.49 3.94 14.22
C ASN A 246 0.19 2.68 14.78
N THR A 247 -0.07 2.34 16.05
CA THR A 247 0.44 1.11 16.68
C THR A 247 -0.02 -0.14 15.91
N ALA A 248 -1.30 -0.24 15.56
CA ALA A 248 -1.81 -1.38 14.80
C ALA A 248 -1.24 -1.44 13.38
N ASN A 249 -1.08 -0.30 12.71
CA ASN A 249 -0.47 -0.23 11.38
C ASN A 249 1.01 -0.69 11.42
N GLN A 250 1.77 -0.23 12.41
CA GLN A 250 3.15 -0.66 12.60
C GLN A 250 3.25 -2.15 12.91
N LEU A 251 2.38 -2.65 13.79
CA LEU A 251 2.33 -4.06 14.14
C LEU A 251 2.00 -4.94 12.93
N ARG A 252 1.03 -4.55 12.10
CA ARG A 252 0.72 -5.25 10.83
C ARG A 252 1.92 -5.30 9.89
N GLY A 253 2.66 -4.20 9.76
CA GLY A 253 3.89 -4.18 8.96
C GLY A 253 4.98 -5.11 9.49
N GLN A 254 5.17 -5.16 10.81
CA GLN A 254 6.16 -6.04 11.45
C GLN A 254 5.78 -7.52 11.35
N LEU A 255 4.49 -7.82 11.46
CA LEU A 255 3.97 -9.18 11.48
C LEU A 255 3.65 -9.75 10.09
N GLY A 256 3.92 -9.02 9.01
CA GLY A 256 3.55 -9.44 7.65
C GLY A 256 4.08 -10.82 7.25
N SER A 257 5.22 -11.27 7.80
CA SER A 257 5.80 -12.60 7.55
C SER A 257 5.46 -13.65 8.61
N PHE A 258 4.80 -13.26 9.71
CA PHE A 258 4.49 -14.16 10.85
C PHE A 258 3.17 -14.94 10.66
N ASN A 259 2.34 -14.54 9.69
CA ASN A 259 1.00 -15.08 9.46
C ASN A 259 0.19 -15.15 10.77
N THR A 260 -0.04 -13.97 11.36
CA THR A 260 -0.71 -13.79 12.65
C THR A 260 -2.21 -14.08 12.56
N THR A 261 -2.75 -14.82 13.52
CA THR A 261 -4.21 -14.95 13.68
C THR A 261 -4.82 -13.70 14.32
N GLU A 262 -6.13 -13.52 14.21
CA GLU A 262 -6.80 -12.37 14.84
C GLU A 262 -6.60 -12.34 16.38
N ALA A 263 -6.72 -13.49 17.04
CA ALA A 263 -6.54 -13.60 18.48
C ALA A 263 -5.13 -13.20 18.92
N GLU A 264 -4.10 -13.68 18.20
CA GLU A 264 -2.71 -13.30 18.47
C GLU A 264 -2.46 -11.83 18.17
N PHE A 265 -3.06 -11.28 17.10
CA PHE A 265 -2.91 -9.87 16.76
C PHE A 265 -3.48 -8.98 17.86
N ARG A 266 -4.68 -9.28 18.36
CA ARG A 266 -5.30 -8.55 19.48
C ARG A 266 -4.44 -8.62 20.75
N ALA A 267 -3.89 -9.80 21.07
CA ALA A 267 -3.04 -9.98 22.24
C ALA A 267 -1.72 -9.19 22.12
N LEU A 268 -1.04 -9.28 20.97
CA LEU A 268 0.19 -8.53 20.69
C LEU A 268 -0.06 -7.01 20.63
N TYR A 269 -1.22 -6.58 20.11
CA TYR A 269 -1.60 -5.18 20.05
C TYR A 269 -1.70 -4.54 21.43
N LYS A 270 -2.31 -5.24 22.42
CA LYS A 270 -2.41 -4.73 23.79
C LYS A 270 -1.03 -4.46 24.40
N ALA A 271 -0.08 -5.37 24.19
CA ALA A 271 1.31 -5.19 24.61
C ALA A 271 1.99 -4.03 23.87
N ALA A 272 1.83 -3.96 22.54
CA ALA A 272 2.41 -2.91 21.71
C ALA A 272 1.88 -1.53 22.09
N ALA A 273 0.58 -1.39 22.38
CA ALA A 273 -0.03 -0.13 22.78
C ALA A 273 0.51 0.38 24.13
N ALA A 274 0.69 -0.53 25.11
CA ALA A 274 1.27 -0.18 26.41
C ALA A 274 2.74 0.27 26.29
N ILE A 275 3.51 -0.39 25.41
CA ILE A 275 4.88 0.00 25.09
C ILE A 275 4.89 1.36 24.39
N ASP A 276 4.04 1.55 23.39
CA ASP A 276 3.95 2.82 22.66
C ASP A 276 3.60 4.00 23.57
N GLU A 277 2.73 3.80 24.57
CA GLU A 277 2.44 4.79 25.60
C GLU A 277 3.69 5.15 26.42
N LYS A 278 4.41 4.12 26.93
CA LYS A 278 5.65 4.29 27.71
C LYS A 278 6.68 5.14 26.99
N TYR A 279 6.86 4.93 25.69
CA TYR A 279 7.83 5.69 24.90
C TYR A 279 7.28 7.01 24.35
N ARG A 280 5.96 7.24 24.38
CA ARG A 280 5.37 8.53 24.00
C ARG A 280 5.57 9.58 25.11
N THR A 281 5.42 9.16 26.36
CA THR A 281 5.59 10.02 27.55
C THR A 281 7.05 10.37 27.83
N ALA A 282 8.00 9.58 27.34
CA ALA A 282 9.44 9.81 27.50
C ALA A 282 10.03 10.94 26.61
N GLY A 283 9.21 11.69 25.88
CA GLY A 283 9.59 12.94 25.19
C GLY A 283 10.57 12.81 24.01
N THR A 284 11.07 11.61 23.73
CA THR A 284 12.10 11.38 22.70
C THR A 284 11.52 10.42 21.66
N ARG A 285 11.41 10.86 20.40
CA ARG A 285 11.27 9.95 19.25
C ARG A 285 12.66 9.80 18.65
N ASN A 286 13.50 9.02 19.32
CA ASN A 286 14.86 8.76 18.88
C ASN A 286 14.86 7.49 18.01
N PRO A 287 15.65 7.42 16.92
CA PRO A 287 15.78 6.18 16.13
C PRO A 287 16.23 4.96 16.96
N SER A 288 16.93 5.19 18.08
CA SER A 288 17.31 4.14 19.05
C SER A 288 16.12 3.50 19.77
N ASP A 289 14.96 4.18 19.83
CA ASP A 289 13.79 3.67 20.55
C ASP A 289 13.16 2.49 19.82
N TYR A 290 13.37 2.35 18.51
CA TYR A 290 12.86 1.21 17.75
C TYR A 290 13.42 -0.12 18.27
N GLN A 291 14.73 -0.17 18.53
CA GLN A 291 15.38 -1.36 19.08
C GLN A 291 14.93 -1.66 20.50
N SER A 292 14.79 -0.63 21.34
CA SER A 292 14.31 -0.77 22.71
C SER A 292 12.85 -1.23 22.77
N ARG A 293 11.96 -0.68 21.93
CA ARG A 293 10.57 -1.13 21.78
C ARG A 293 10.50 -2.59 21.33
N GLN A 294 11.35 -2.97 20.37
CA GLN A 294 11.40 -4.34 19.88
C GLN A 294 11.87 -5.32 20.97
N ALA A 295 12.86 -4.93 21.77
CA ALA A 295 13.31 -5.71 22.92
C ALA A 295 12.22 -5.82 24.01
N ASP A 296 11.55 -4.71 24.32
CA ASP A 296 10.44 -4.67 25.29
C ASP A 296 9.25 -5.54 24.86
N MET A 297 9.05 -5.74 23.54
CA MET A 297 8.00 -6.61 23.00
C MET A 297 8.27 -8.11 23.18
N LEU A 298 9.52 -8.53 23.41
CA LEU A 298 9.87 -9.97 23.47
C LEU A 298 9.22 -10.69 24.65
N ALA A 299 9.25 -10.09 25.84
CA ALA A 299 8.69 -10.71 27.03
C ALA A 299 7.15 -10.83 26.97
N PRO A 300 6.40 -9.77 26.61
CA PRO A 300 4.96 -9.88 26.36
C PRO A 300 4.63 -10.89 25.26
N ALA A 301 5.34 -10.86 24.13
CA ALA A 301 5.10 -11.81 23.04
C ALA A 301 5.28 -13.26 23.50
N LYS A 302 6.31 -13.55 24.30
CA LYS A 302 6.54 -14.88 24.89
C LYS A 302 5.42 -15.30 25.86
N ALA A 303 4.79 -14.34 26.55
CA ALA A 303 3.71 -14.62 27.47
C ALA A 303 2.38 -14.92 26.76
N VAL A 304 2.12 -14.28 25.60
CA VAL A 304 0.85 -14.46 24.86
C VAL A 304 0.92 -15.50 23.75
N LEU A 305 2.10 -15.85 23.25
CA LEU A 305 2.29 -16.85 22.19
C LEU A 305 2.71 -18.20 22.77
N THR A 306 2.30 -19.29 22.13
CA THR A 306 2.85 -20.62 22.43
C THR A 306 4.36 -20.66 22.13
N PRO A 307 5.14 -21.61 22.69
CA PRO A 307 6.58 -21.69 22.43
C PRO A 307 6.94 -21.76 20.94
N GLU A 308 6.17 -22.52 20.16
CA GLU A 308 6.34 -22.66 18.71
C GLU A 308 6.02 -21.36 17.97
N ARG A 309 4.92 -20.69 18.33
CA ARG A 309 4.52 -19.41 17.73
C ARG A 309 5.50 -18.29 18.13
N PHE A 310 6.03 -18.32 19.34
CA PHE A 310 7.06 -17.37 19.76
C PHE A 310 8.37 -17.55 18.98
N ALA A 311 8.78 -18.78 18.69
CA ALA A 311 9.94 -19.04 17.83
C ALA A 311 9.75 -18.48 16.41
N ALA A 312 8.57 -18.71 15.82
CA ALA A 312 8.21 -18.14 14.52
C ALA A 312 8.10 -16.59 14.55
N TYR A 313 7.59 -16.01 15.65
CA TYR A 313 7.53 -14.56 15.84
C TYR A 313 8.92 -13.94 15.87
N ASN A 314 9.86 -14.55 16.61
CA ASN A 314 11.25 -14.08 16.65
C ASN A 314 11.88 -14.12 15.26
N LEU A 315 11.70 -15.23 14.53
CA LEU A 315 12.23 -15.36 13.17
C LEU A 315 11.65 -14.31 12.20
N ALA A 316 10.38 -13.95 12.35
CA ALA A 316 9.73 -12.94 11.51
C ALA A 316 10.12 -11.49 11.86
N THR A 317 10.35 -11.20 13.14
CA THR A 317 10.52 -9.81 13.62
C THR A 317 11.98 -9.41 13.81
N ASP A 318 12.84 -10.34 14.22
CA ASP A 318 14.26 -10.11 14.46
C ASP A 318 14.96 -9.57 13.19
N PRO A 319 15.59 -8.38 13.25
CA PRO A 319 16.33 -7.81 12.12
C PRO A 319 17.35 -8.77 11.50
N GLN A 320 18.04 -9.57 12.31
CA GLN A 320 19.05 -10.52 11.81
C GLN A 320 18.37 -11.66 11.03
N SER A 321 17.30 -12.22 11.58
CA SER A 321 16.51 -13.27 10.93
C SER A 321 15.86 -12.79 9.62
N ARG A 322 15.42 -11.52 9.54
CA ARG A 322 14.88 -10.92 8.30
C ARG A 322 15.92 -10.80 7.18
N GLN A 323 17.16 -10.43 7.51
CA GLN A 323 18.26 -10.39 6.54
C GLN A 323 18.54 -11.78 5.97
N VAL A 324 18.59 -12.81 6.83
CA VAL A 324 18.76 -14.20 6.41
C VAL A 324 17.58 -14.67 5.54
N SER A 325 16.35 -14.35 5.94
CA SER A 325 15.15 -14.74 5.20
C SER A 325 15.12 -14.14 3.79
N SER A 326 15.51 -12.88 3.65
CA SER A 326 15.64 -12.20 2.35
C SER A 326 16.71 -12.85 1.48
N LEU A 327 17.84 -13.25 2.08
CA LEU A 327 18.90 -13.96 1.37
C LEU A 327 18.45 -15.35 0.90
N VAL A 328 17.82 -16.13 1.78
CA VAL A 328 17.28 -17.47 1.48
C VAL A 328 16.27 -17.38 0.34
N ALA A 329 15.33 -16.44 0.40
CA ALA A 329 14.35 -16.22 -0.66
C ALA A 329 15.00 -15.81 -1.99
N ARG A 330 15.98 -14.89 -1.97
CA ARG A 330 16.68 -14.43 -3.17
C ARG A 330 17.53 -15.53 -3.84
N LEU A 331 17.98 -16.50 -3.05
CA LEU A 331 18.73 -17.66 -3.53
C LEU A 331 17.83 -18.86 -3.84
N GLU A 332 16.50 -18.69 -3.72
CA GLU A 332 15.49 -19.73 -3.95
C GLU A 332 15.75 -21.00 -3.11
N LEU A 333 16.30 -20.82 -1.91
CA LEU A 333 16.56 -21.90 -0.97
C LEU A 333 15.29 -22.27 -0.18
N PRO A 334 15.20 -23.49 0.36
CA PRO A 334 14.08 -23.89 1.20
C PRO A 334 13.85 -22.90 2.37
N PRO A 335 12.60 -22.52 2.69
CA PRO A 335 12.33 -21.58 3.80
C PRO A 335 12.89 -22.05 5.15
N ALA A 336 12.98 -23.36 5.36
CA ALA A 336 13.58 -23.97 6.55
C ALA A 336 15.07 -23.60 6.74
N THR A 337 15.77 -23.25 5.68
CA THR A 337 17.18 -22.82 5.71
C THR A 337 17.37 -21.58 6.59
N THR A 338 16.40 -20.66 6.62
CA THR A 338 16.47 -19.48 7.50
C THR A 338 16.62 -19.89 8.96
N GLN A 339 15.76 -20.79 9.42
CA GLN A 339 15.79 -21.25 10.81
C GLN A 339 17.10 -21.95 11.13
N GLN A 340 17.60 -22.81 10.23
CA GLN A 340 18.87 -23.51 10.40
C GLN A 340 20.04 -22.54 10.56
N VAL A 341 20.14 -21.53 9.68
CA VAL A 341 21.22 -20.52 9.73
C VAL A 341 21.14 -19.67 10.99
N VAL A 342 19.94 -19.22 11.37
CA VAL A 342 19.74 -18.43 12.60
C VAL A 342 20.07 -19.25 13.85
N SER A 343 19.66 -20.51 13.91
CA SER A 343 20.01 -21.40 15.03
C SER A 343 21.51 -21.65 15.13
N LEU A 344 22.21 -21.86 14.01
CA LEU A 344 23.67 -21.98 13.99
C LEU A 344 24.33 -20.69 14.50
N GLN A 345 23.89 -19.53 14.02
CA GLN A 345 24.40 -18.24 14.48
C GLN A 345 24.24 -18.08 16.00
N GLN A 346 23.07 -18.38 16.55
CA GLN A 346 22.82 -18.28 17.99
C GLN A 346 23.70 -19.23 18.81
N ASP A 347 23.87 -20.48 18.37
CA ASP A 347 24.76 -21.46 19.03
C ASP A 347 26.20 -20.95 19.11
N PHE A 348 26.76 -20.53 17.98
CA PHE A 348 28.14 -20.06 17.94
C PHE A 348 28.35 -18.75 18.70
N GLN A 349 27.38 -17.83 18.69
CA GLN A 349 27.44 -16.62 19.50
C GLN A 349 27.39 -16.92 21.01
N ASN A 350 26.61 -17.93 21.43
CA ASN A 350 26.59 -18.37 22.83
C ASN A 350 27.94 -18.99 23.23
N ARG A 351 28.50 -19.88 22.40
CA ARG A 351 29.82 -20.50 22.62
C ARG A 351 30.95 -19.46 22.66
N GLN A 352 30.89 -18.47 21.76
CA GLN A 352 31.81 -17.34 21.77
C GLN A 352 31.72 -16.54 23.07
N ARG A 353 30.51 -16.20 23.52
CA ARG A 353 30.30 -15.49 24.79
C ARG A 353 30.88 -16.28 25.96
N ALA A 354 30.59 -17.57 26.06
CA ALA A 354 31.13 -18.46 27.09
C ALA A 354 32.67 -18.47 27.09
N LEU A 355 33.28 -18.54 25.91
CA LEU A 355 34.74 -18.49 25.74
C LEU A 355 35.33 -17.16 26.23
N MET A 356 34.70 -16.03 25.89
CA MET A 356 35.19 -14.70 26.28
C MET A 356 35.06 -14.47 27.79
N THR A 357 34.03 -15.03 28.43
CA THR A 357 33.83 -14.93 29.88
C THR A 357 34.68 -15.91 30.70
N ASN A 358 35.26 -16.93 30.08
CA ASN A 358 36.09 -17.90 30.78
C ASN A 358 37.46 -17.30 31.16
N ARG A 359 37.65 -17.12 32.47
CA ARG A 359 38.86 -16.55 33.09
C ARG A 359 40.02 -17.54 33.22
N GLU A 360 39.75 -18.84 33.07
CA GLU A 360 40.76 -19.90 33.19
C GLU A 360 41.59 -20.08 31.90
N LEU A 361 41.13 -19.50 30.78
CA LEU A 361 41.82 -19.59 29.51
C LEU A 361 42.96 -18.58 29.38
N THR A 362 44.15 -19.08 29.05
CA THR A 362 45.26 -18.24 28.61
C THR A 362 44.90 -17.50 27.30
N PRO A 363 45.53 -16.35 27.02
CA PRO A 363 45.32 -15.64 25.75
C PRO A 363 45.55 -16.54 24.52
N ALA A 364 46.61 -17.35 24.52
CA ALA A 364 46.93 -18.27 23.43
C ALA A 364 45.85 -19.34 23.22
N ASN A 365 45.38 -19.97 24.31
CA ASN A 365 44.32 -20.98 24.24
C ASN A 365 42.99 -20.38 23.78
N ARG A 366 42.69 -19.16 24.22
CA ARG A 366 41.50 -18.42 23.77
C ARG A 366 41.55 -18.14 22.27
N THR A 367 42.68 -17.67 21.76
CA THR A 367 42.91 -17.44 20.31
C THR A 367 42.75 -18.74 19.50
N ALA A 368 43.32 -19.85 19.96
CA ALA A 368 43.20 -21.14 19.30
C ALA A 368 41.74 -21.65 19.25
N GLN A 369 41.01 -21.53 20.37
CA GLN A 369 39.60 -21.93 20.44
C GLN A 369 38.68 -21.02 19.60
N GLN A 370 38.98 -19.72 19.48
CA GLN A 370 38.28 -18.82 18.56
C GLN A 370 38.47 -19.23 17.10
N ALA A 371 39.71 -19.53 16.70
CA ALA A 371 40.01 -19.98 15.35
C ALA A 371 39.28 -21.29 15.02
N ALA A 372 39.25 -22.25 15.96
CA ALA A 372 38.49 -23.50 15.81
C ALA A 372 36.97 -23.24 15.69
N LEU A 373 36.41 -22.34 16.52
CA LEU A 373 35.00 -21.94 16.43
C LEU A 373 34.66 -21.31 15.07
N LEU A 374 35.53 -20.45 14.53
CA LEU A 374 35.33 -19.83 13.22
C LEU A 374 35.35 -20.87 12.09
N GLN A 375 36.29 -21.83 12.14
CA GLN A 375 36.36 -22.91 11.15
C GLN A 375 35.12 -23.79 11.20
N GLU A 376 34.70 -24.21 12.40
CA GLU A 376 33.50 -25.02 12.60
C GLU A 376 32.23 -24.30 12.13
N ALA A 377 32.09 -23.02 12.46
CA ALA A 377 30.98 -22.18 12.03
C ALA A 377 30.91 -22.08 10.50
N THR A 378 32.05 -21.81 9.86
CA THR A 378 32.12 -21.69 8.40
C THR A 378 31.79 -23.01 7.71
N ALA A 379 32.26 -24.13 8.24
CA ALA A 379 31.96 -25.47 7.71
C ALA A 379 30.46 -25.79 7.80
N LYS A 380 29.82 -25.57 8.95
CA LYS A 380 28.38 -25.80 9.13
C LYS A 380 27.50 -24.85 8.30
N LEU A 381 27.94 -23.61 8.10
CA LEU A 381 27.25 -22.70 7.18
C LEU A 381 27.40 -23.16 5.73
N SER A 382 28.55 -23.70 5.32
CA SER A 382 28.76 -24.20 3.94
C SER A 382 27.97 -25.46 3.60
N THR A 383 27.52 -26.24 4.58
CA THR A 383 26.59 -27.36 4.34
C THR A 383 25.14 -26.90 4.18
N THR A 384 24.83 -25.70 4.68
CA THR A 384 23.46 -25.17 4.75
C THR A 384 23.19 -24.16 3.63
N LEU A 385 24.21 -23.38 3.27
CA LEU A 385 24.18 -22.37 2.22
C LEU A 385 25.03 -22.81 1.03
N THR A 386 24.61 -22.45 -0.19
CA THR A 386 25.44 -22.62 -1.39
C THR A 386 26.71 -21.76 -1.30
N PRO A 387 27.78 -22.04 -2.07
CA PRO A 387 28.99 -21.21 -2.04
C PRO A 387 28.71 -19.72 -2.28
N ARG A 388 27.82 -19.42 -3.24
CA ARG A 388 27.33 -18.05 -3.50
C ARG A 388 26.54 -17.50 -2.32
N GLY A 389 25.71 -18.33 -1.68
CA GLY A 389 24.93 -17.94 -0.51
C GLY A 389 25.76 -17.65 0.72
N LEU A 390 26.82 -18.43 0.95
CA LEU A 390 27.76 -18.21 2.05
C LEU A 390 28.50 -16.87 1.88
N GLU A 391 28.94 -16.55 0.67
CA GLU A 391 29.61 -15.27 0.39
C GLU A 391 28.66 -14.09 0.60
N ALA A 392 27.44 -14.17 0.06
CA ALA A 392 26.42 -13.16 0.27
C ALA A 392 26.01 -13.05 1.76
N TYR A 393 25.97 -14.16 2.49
CA TYR A 393 25.69 -14.17 3.92
C TYR A 393 26.78 -13.43 4.70
N LYS A 394 28.07 -13.70 4.46
CA LYS A 394 29.17 -12.99 5.10
C LYS A 394 29.06 -11.47 4.96
N GLN A 395 28.63 -11.00 3.79
CA GLN A 395 28.48 -9.57 3.52
C GLN A 395 27.25 -8.93 4.19
N ASN A 396 26.13 -9.66 4.31
CA ASN A 396 24.83 -9.08 4.67
C ASN A 396 24.27 -9.50 6.03
N GLY A 397 24.74 -10.60 6.63
CA GLY A 397 24.25 -11.14 7.91
C GLY A 397 25.30 -11.90 8.73
N GLY A 398 26.50 -12.11 8.19
CA GLY A 398 27.59 -12.87 8.81
C GLY A 398 28.54 -12.01 9.65
N GLN A 399 28.17 -10.79 10.05
CA GLN A 399 29.04 -9.87 10.81
C GLN A 399 29.55 -10.48 12.12
N TRP A 400 28.81 -11.43 12.71
CA TRP A 400 29.24 -12.15 13.90
C TRP A 400 30.46 -13.08 13.66
N LEU A 401 30.70 -13.52 12.42
CA LEU A 401 31.89 -14.29 12.06
C LEU A 401 33.16 -13.45 12.23
N GLU A 402 33.08 -12.12 12.04
CA GLU A 402 34.20 -11.21 12.31
C GLU A 402 34.55 -11.20 13.81
N GLY A 403 33.56 -11.32 14.68
CA GLY A 403 33.78 -11.42 16.13
C GLY A 403 34.50 -12.71 16.54
N LEU A 404 34.44 -13.76 15.71
CA LEU A 404 35.16 -15.02 15.92
C LEU A 404 36.58 -14.99 15.38
N LYS A 405 36.97 -13.97 14.59
CA LYS A 405 38.34 -13.85 14.11
C LYS A 405 39.28 -13.56 15.29
N PRO A 406 40.36 -14.34 15.47
CA PRO A 406 41.33 -14.06 16.52
C PRO A 406 41.93 -12.66 16.33
N ARG A 407 41.89 -11.83 17.37
CA ARG A 407 42.58 -10.54 17.34
C ARG A 407 44.10 -10.76 17.43
N PRO A 408 44.92 -10.06 16.63
CA PRO A 408 46.36 -10.06 16.82
C PRO A 408 46.67 -9.50 18.21
N ALA A 409 47.63 -10.13 18.90
CA ALA A 409 48.07 -9.64 20.20
C ALA A 409 48.59 -8.19 20.06
N PRO A 410 48.30 -7.29 21.02
CA PRO A 410 48.93 -5.97 21.00
C PRO A 410 50.45 -6.17 21.03
N THR A 411 51.13 -5.71 19.99
CA THR A 411 52.59 -5.62 19.98
C THR A 411 52.98 -4.77 21.17
N ALA A 412 53.72 -5.36 22.12
CA ALA A 412 54.29 -4.63 23.23
C ALA A 412 55.09 -3.43 22.69
N PRO A 413 54.98 -2.22 23.28
CA PRO A 413 55.86 -1.12 22.92
C PRO A 413 57.31 -1.61 23.11
N GLY A 414 58.06 -1.63 22.01
CA GLY A 414 59.42 -2.16 21.95
C GLY A 414 60.29 -1.59 23.06
N GLY A 415 60.99 -2.50 23.75
CA GLY A 415 61.90 -2.18 24.84
C GLY A 415 62.99 -1.20 24.41
N ALA A 416 63.24 -0.25 25.31
CA ALA A 416 64.51 0.41 25.59
C ALA A 416 65.58 0.31 24.49
N GLY A 417 65.59 1.30 23.59
CA GLY A 417 66.80 1.67 22.88
C GLY A 417 67.88 2.06 23.90
N THR A 418 68.94 1.28 23.92
CA THR A 418 70.12 1.45 24.77
C THR A 418 70.76 2.81 24.45
N LEU A 419 70.57 3.80 25.34
CA LEU A 419 71.33 5.05 25.26
C LEU A 419 72.75 4.79 25.77
N ALA A 420 73.71 4.82 24.85
CA ALA A 420 75.14 4.84 25.15
C ALA A 420 75.49 6.09 25.98
N PRO A 421 76.42 6.01 26.96
CA PRO A 421 76.80 7.16 27.76
C PRO A 421 77.65 8.14 26.92
N ALA A 422 77.21 9.39 26.86
CA ALA A 422 77.93 10.48 26.21
C ALA A 422 79.23 10.81 26.99
N VAL A 423 80.36 10.71 26.29
CA VAL A 423 81.66 11.22 26.72
C VAL A 423 81.60 12.74 26.83
N ARG A 424 81.88 13.28 28.02
CA ARG A 424 82.17 14.70 28.25
C ARG A 424 83.54 15.04 27.64
N LEU A 425 83.59 16.05 26.78
CA LEU A 425 84.81 16.82 26.52
C LEU A 425 84.65 18.23 27.12
N PRO A 426 85.70 18.80 27.75
CA PRO A 426 85.65 20.10 28.41
C PRO A 426 86.10 21.24 27.49
N GLY A 427 85.44 22.40 27.61
CA GLY A 427 86.00 23.74 27.41
C GLY A 427 86.49 24.17 26.02
N GLY A 428 85.95 25.29 25.52
CA GLY A 428 86.46 26.04 24.37
C GLY A 428 85.36 26.77 23.63
#